data_AF-A0A0Q8AEC5-F1
#
_entry.id   AF-A0A0Q8AEC5-F1
#
_cell.length_a   1.000
_cell.length_b   1.000
_cell.length_c   1.000
_cell.angle_alpha   90.00
_cell.angle_beta   90.00
_cell.angle_gamma   90.00
#
_symmetry.space_group_name_H-M   'P 1'
#
loop_
_entity.id
_entity.type
_entity.pdbx_description
1 polymer ?
#
loop_
_entity_poly.entity_id
_entity_poly.type
_entity_poly.pdbx_seq_one_letter_code
_entity_poly.pdbx_strand_id
1 'polypeptide(L)'
;MTSGNELIPTRRARREDVSTLADAPVSARRHPPAATVRWSRRRGVLGVFAAFAAVGFVAAYVGPAGIALTEANAEEPTSISLYASSVDDIQTLPATEAEEDAEAPALDRGGYTVYVKPKPPPPPPVTAKPTGSSGWQPPFVTPDPGSAQAIAYQMVLARGWGDDQFACLVALWNKESGWRVNALNRSSGAYGIPQALPGSKMATAGADWETSAATQITWGLGYISGRYGTPCGAWGHSQRVGWY
;
A
#
# COMPACT_ATOMS: atom_id res chain seq x y z
N MET A 1 -1.94 -3.93 68.17
CA MET A 1 -2.49 -2.81 68.97
C MET A 1 -2.36 -1.57 68.07
N THR A 2 -3.38 -0.95 67.47
CA THR A 2 -4.83 -0.92 67.72
C THR A 2 -5.52 -0.34 66.46
N SER A 3 -6.75 -0.81 66.20
CA SER A 3 -7.87 -0.37 65.33
C SER A 3 -7.74 0.86 64.42
N GLY A 4 -8.30 0.91 63.21
CA GLY A 4 -9.57 0.32 62.75
C GLY A 4 -10.65 1.42 62.68
N ASN A 5 -11.01 1.86 61.48
CA ASN A 5 -12.05 2.88 61.26
C ASN A 5 -13.23 2.27 60.48
N GLU A 6 -14.24 1.83 61.23
CA GLU A 6 -15.52 1.29 60.75
C GLU A 6 -16.61 2.36 60.83
N LEU A 7 -17.39 2.46 59.76
CA LEU A 7 -18.87 2.54 59.66
C LEU A 7 -19.68 3.20 60.80
N ILE A 8 -20.64 4.07 60.44
CA ILE A 8 -22.07 3.90 60.81
C ILE A 8 -23.01 4.71 59.89
N PRO A 9 -24.20 4.17 59.55
CA PRO A 9 -25.16 4.70 58.57
C PRO A 9 -26.37 5.40 59.21
N THR A 10 -27.22 6.07 58.42
CA THR A 10 -28.66 6.20 58.74
C THR A 10 -29.53 6.04 57.49
N ARG A 11 -30.31 4.95 57.48
CA ARG A 11 -31.56 4.81 56.73
C ARG A 11 -32.62 5.70 57.40
N ARG A 12 -33.46 6.37 56.61
CA ARG A 12 -34.90 6.39 56.89
C ARG A 12 -35.71 6.46 55.61
N ALA A 13 -36.53 5.43 55.45
CA ALA A 13 -37.56 5.28 54.45
C ALA A 13 -38.82 6.08 54.81
N ARG A 14 -39.70 6.26 53.80
CA ARG A 14 -41.12 5.84 53.79
C ARG A 14 -42.16 6.94 53.48
N ARG A 15 -43.10 6.53 52.61
CA ARG A 15 -44.50 6.96 52.37
C ARG A 15 -44.70 8.14 51.40
N GLU A 16 -45.19 7.92 50.17
CA GLU A 16 -46.47 7.35 49.66
C GLU A 16 -47.63 8.35 49.59
N ASP A 17 -48.46 8.10 48.56
CA ASP A 17 -49.71 8.74 48.14
C ASP A 17 -49.54 10.07 47.38
N VAL A 18 -50.14 10.27 46.19
CA VAL A 18 -51.53 9.98 45.85
C VAL A 18 -51.70 9.62 44.36
N SER A 19 -52.51 8.58 44.17
CA SER A 19 -53.13 8.11 42.94
C SER A 19 -54.13 9.11 42.34
N THR A 20 -54.04 9.40 41.04
CA THR A 20 -55.18 9.88 40.25
C THR A 20 -55.30 9.06 38.97
N LEU A 21 -56.24 8.12 39.02
CA LEU A 21 -56.88 7.43 37.89
C LEU A 21 -57.73 8.45 37.09
N ALA A 22 -57.60 8.44 35.76
CA ALA A 22 -58.71 8.72 34.86
C ALA A 22 -58.39 8.22 33.43
N ASP A 23 -59.19 7.24 33.02
CA ASP A 23 -59.72 6.96 31.69
C ASP A 23 -58.82 6.85 30.46
N ALA A 24 -58.74 5.61 29.97
CA ALA A 24 -58.48 5.27 28.58
C ALA A 24 -59.79 5.26 27.78
N PRO A 25 -59.74 5.69 26.51
CA PRO A 25 -60.53 5.02 25.48
C PRO A 25 -59.65 4.28 24.47
N VAL A 26 -59.96 2.99 24.34
CA VAL A 26 -59.60 2.13 23.21
C VAL A 26 -60.11 2.76 21.92
N SER A 27 -59.21 3.13 21.00
CA SER A 27 -59.61 3.29 19.59
C SER A 27 -58.45 3.21 18.61
N ALA A 28 -58.58 2.21 17.73
CA ALA A 28 -58.15 2.18 16.33
C ALA A 28 -56.65 2.34 16.00
N ARG A 29 -56.04 1.19 15.66
CA ARG A 29 -54.87 1.09 14.78
C ARG A 29 -55.09 1.91 13.51
N ARG A 30 -54.40 3.04 13.37
CA ARG A 30 -54.29 3.75 12.09
C ARG A 30 -53.00 3.35 11.41
N HIS A 31 -53.14 2.63 10.30
CA HIS A 31 -52.05 2.35 9.37
C HIS A 31 -51.57 3.69 8.77
N PRO A 32 -50.26 3.91 8.61
CA PRO A 32 -49.79 5.05 7.83
C PRO A 32 -50.19 4.84 6.35
N PRO A 33 -50.69 5.88 5.65
CA PRO A 33 -50.96 5.75 4.22
C PRO A 33 -49.64 5.58 3.46
N ALA A 34 -49.63 4.61 2.54
CA ALA A 34 -48.55 4.38 1.59
C ALA A 34 -48.29 5.65 0.78
N ALA A 35 -47.04 6.08 0.73
CA ALA A 35 -46.59 7.17 -0.12
C ALA A 35 -46.83 6.78 -1.59
N THR A 36 -47.74 7.49 -2.25
CA THR A 36 -47.99 7.32 -3.68
C THR A 36 -46.84 7.94 -4.46
N VAL A 37 -46.00 7.06 -5.03
CA VAL A 37 -44.97 7.47 -6.00
C VAL A 37 -45.68 8.02 -7.23
N ARG A 38 -45.68 9.35 -7.36
CA ARG A 38 -46.19 10.05 -8.54
C ARG A 38 -45.25 9.78 -9.71
N TRP A 39 -45.64 8.84 -10.56
CA TRP A 39 -45.00 8.58 -11.85
C TRP A 39 -45.15 9.82 -12.75
N SER A 40 -44.08 10.59 -12.94
CA SER A 40 -44.08 11.67 -13.92
C SER A 40 -44.02 11.07 -15.32
N ARG A 41 -45.19 10.97 -15.96
CA ARG A 41 -45.30 10.83 -17.42
C ARG A 41 -44.64 12.04 -18.09
N ARG A 42 -43.41 11.87 -18.56
CA ARG A 42 -42.88 12.60 -19.72
C ARG A 42 -42.22 11.59 -20.65
N ARG A 43 -43.06 10.91 -21.44
CA ARG A 43 -42.64 10.27 -22.68
C ARG A 43 -42.78 11.32 -23.79
N GLY A 44 -41.75 11.39 -24.64
CA GLY A 44 -41.90 11.83 -26.02
C GLY A 44 -41.15 13.10 -26.39
N VAL A 45 -39.83 13.00 -26.57
CA VAL A 45 -39.16 13.56 -27.76
C VAL A 45 -37.98 12.63 -28.11
N LEU A 46 -38.18 11.90 -29.21
CA LEU A 46 -37.20 11.33 -30.14
C LEU A 46 -35.89 10.72 -29.61
N GLY A 47 -35.84 9.38 -29.60
CA GLY A 47 -34.65 8.68 -30.07
C GLY A 47 -34.58 8.76 -31.59
N VAL A 48 -33.59 9.48 -32.11
CA VAL A 48 -32.94 9.27 -33.42
C VAL A 48 -31.49 9.74 -33.23
N PHE A 49 -30.52 8.99 -33.74
CA PHE A 49 -29.05 9.17 -33.70
C PHE A 49 -28.22 8.28 -32.76
N ALA A 50 -28.69 7.05 -32.50
CA ALA A 50 -27.78 5.90 -32.46
C ALA A 50 -27.62 5.35 -33.89
N ALA A 51 -26.72 5.93 -34.69
CA ALA A 51 -26.19 5.36 -35.94
C ALA A 51 -25.15 6.30 -36.60
N PHE A 52 -23.89 6.28 -36.13
CA PHE A 52 -22.70 6.55 -36.96
C PHE A 52 -21.52 5.74 -36.40
N ALA A 53 -21.72 4.42 -36.32
CA ALA A 53 -20.62 3.47 -36.44
C ALA A 53 -20.41 3.21 -37.93
N ALA A 54 -19.15 3.15 -38.36
CA ALA A 54 -18.64 2.81 -39.69
C ALA A 54 -18.54 3.95 -40.74
N VAL A 55 -17.53 4.81 -40.58
CA VAL A 55 -16.70 5.21 -41.74
C VAL A 55 -15.24 5.06 -41.30
N GLY A 56 -14.71 3.85 -41.47
CA GLY A 56 -13.33 3.49 -41.19
C GLY A 56 -12.61 3.07 -42.46
N PHE A 57 -11.76 3.96 -42.96
CA PHE A 57 -10.47 3.70 -43.60
C PHE A 57 -10.42 2.62 -44.71
N VAL A 58 -10.61 3.04 -45.97
CA VAL A 58 -10.16 2.30 -47.15
C VAL A 58 -8.64 2.44 -47.24
N ALA A 59 -7.91 1.51 -46.63
CA ALA A 59 -6.48 1.32 -46.87
C ALA A 59 -6.28 0.33 -48.03
N ALA A 60 -5.60 0.80 -49.07
CA ALA A 60 -5.14 -0.01 -50.19
C ALA A 60 -4.28 -1.18 -49.70
N TYR A 61 -4.77 -2.41 -49.88
CA TYR A 61 -3.98 -3.62 -49.76
C TYR A 61 -3.70 -4.16 -51.15
N VAL A 62 -2.63 -3.65 -51.78
CA VAL A 62 -1.96 -4.30 -52.90
C VAL A 62 -0.54 -4.57 -52.42
N GLY A 63 -0.31 -5.79 -51.93
CA GLY A 63 0.98 -6.34 -51.54
C GLY A 63 1.03 -7.82 -51.95
N PRO A 64 2.15 -8.31 -52.50
CA PRO A 64 2.17 -9.42 -53.44
C PRO A 64 1.91 -10.79 -52.80
N ALA A 65 1.13 -11.61 -53.52
CA ALA A 65 1.02 -13.04 -53.29
C ALA A 65 2.36 -13.72 -53.57
N GLY A 66 2.97 -14.30 -52.54
CA GLY A 66 4.20 -15.05 -52.64
C GLY A 66 4.54 -15.68 -51.30
N ILE A 67 3.84 -16.75 -50.94
CA ILE A 67 4.25 -17.60 -49.81
C ILE A 67 4.81 -18.87 -50.43
N ALA A 68 6.14 -18.98 -50.44
CA ALA A 68 6.81 -20.25 -50.61
C ALA A 68 6.49 -21.10 -49.37
N LEU A 69 6.05 -22.34 -49.57
CA LEU A 69 5.91 -23.33 -48.50
C LEU A 69 7.32 -23.73 -48.06
N THR A 70 7.83 -23.11 -46.99
CA THR A 70 8.98 -23.64 -46.26
C THR A 70 8.49 -24.67 -45.25
N GLU A 71 9.03 -25.90 -45.32
CA GLU A 71 8.85 -26.92 -44.29
C GLU A 71 9.15 -26.37 -42.90
N ALA A 72 8.19 -26.50 -41.99
CA ALA A 72 8.39 -26.24 -40.58
C ALA A 72 9.23 -27.37 -39.98
N ASN A 73 10.55 -27.17 -39.86
CA ASN A 73 11.37 -27.95 -38.95
C ASN A 73 10.98 -27.54 -37.52
N ALA A 74 10.27 -28.43 -36.83
CA ALA A 74 10.02 -28.31 -35.40
C ALA A 74 11.31 -28.69 -34.65
N GLU A 75 12.21 -27.73 -34.50
CA GLU A 75 13.32 -27.81 -33.55
C GLU A 75 12.81 -27.24 -32.22
N GLU A 76 12.50 -28.10 -31.24
CA GLU A 76 12.20 -27.66 -29.87
C GLU A 76 13.44 -26.99 -29.29
N PRO A 77 13.39 -25.71 -28.86
CA PRO A 77 14.51 -25.10 -28.17
C PRO A 77 14.57 -25.70 -26.76
N THR A 78 15.51 -26.63 -26.56
CA THR A 78 15.89 -27.05 -25.21
C THR A 78 16.42 -25.83 -24.47
N SER A 79 15.71 -25.40 -23.42
CA SER A 79 16.15 -24.31 -22.57
C SER A 79 17.29 -24.81 -21.70
N ILE A 80 18.51 -24.76 -22.22
CA ILE A 80 19.71 -25.04 -21.45
C ILE A 80 19.92 -23.85 -20.50
N SER A 81 19.61 -24.03 -19.22
CA SER A 81 20.03 -23.07 -18.20
C SER A 81 21.55 -23.05 -18.16
N LEU A 82 22.16 -21.85 -18.09
CA LEU A 82 23.60 -21.67 -17.92
C LEU A 82 24.20 -22.43 -16.72
N TYR A 83 23.36 -22.94 -15.82
CA TYR A 83 23.76 -23.78 -14.68
C TYR A 83 24.11 -25.22 -15.10
N ALA A 84 23.50 -25.73 -16.17
CA ALA A 84 23.69 -27.12 -16.63
C ALA A 84 25.01 -27.31 -17.37
N SER A 85 25.52 -26.28 -18.07
CA SER A 85 26.81 -26.35 -18.76
C SER A 85 28.02 -26.25 -17.82
N SER A 86 27.84 -25.82 -16.57
CA SER A 86 28.95 -25.65 -15.61
C SER A 86 29.16 -26.85 -14.68
N VAL A 87 28.29 -27.86 -14.69
CA VAL A 87 28.41 -29.02 -13.78
C VAL A 87 29.23 -30.16 -14.36
N ASP A 88 29.27 -30.33 -15.69
CA ASP A 88 30.10 -31.36 -16.35
C ASP A 88 31.60 -31.00 -16.37
N ASP A 89 31.95 -29.70 -16.36
CA ASP A 89 33.35 -29.24 -16.42
C ASP A 89 34.08 -29.25 -15.06
N ILE A 90 33.45 -29.67 -13.96
CA ILE A 90 34.06 -29.62 -12.62
C ILE A 90 34.74 -30.93 -12.21
N GLN A 91 34.51 -32.06 -12.90
CA GLN A 91 34.97 -33.38 -12.43
C GLN A 91 36.05 -34.09 -13.26
N THR A 92 36.63 -33.45 -14.28
CA THR A 92 37.72 -34.06 -15.06
C THR A 92 39.10 -33.55 -14.63
N LEU A 93 39.59 -34.11 -13.52
CA LEU A 93 41.04 -34.19 -13.26
C LEU A 93 41.51 -35.61 -13.62
N PRO A 94 42.13 -35.84 -14.79
CA PRO A 94 42.89 -37.06 -15.01
C PRO A 94 44.18 -36.97 -14.17
N ALA A 95 44.22 -37.70 -13.06
CA ALA A 95 45.46 -38.00 -12.37
C ALA A 95 46.28 -38.97 -13.24
N THR A 96 47.12 -38.43 -14.12
CA THR A 96 48.20 -39.17 -14.76
C THR A 96 49.49 -38.87 -14.04
N GLU A 97 50.01 -39.88 -13.36
CA GLU A 97 51.36 -39.94 -12.81
C GLU A 97 52.35 -39.92 -13.98
N ALA A 98 53.06 -38.80 -14.17
CA ALA A 98 54.27 -38.72 -14.98
C ALA A 98 55.06 -37.45 -14.60
N GLU A 99 56.13 -37.66 -13.83
CA GLU A 99 57.48 -37.10 -13.97
C GLU A 99 57.68 -35.60 -14.32
N GLU A 100 58.29 -34.91 -13.36
CA GLU A 100 59.39 -33.91 -13.48
C GLU A 100 59.20 -32.65 -14.36
N ASP A 101 59.31 -31.48 -13.70
CA ASP A 101 59.58 -30.15 -14.24
C ASP A 101 58.54 -29.47 -15.16
N ALA A 102 57.50 -28.91 -14.54
CA ALA A 102 56.82 -27.73 -15.10
C ALA A 102 56.27 -26.82 -13.99
N GLU A 103 56.92 -25.67 -13.81
CA GLU A 103 56.46 -24.55 -12.99
C GLU A 103 54.99 -24.21 -13.32
N ALA A 104 54.11 -24.20 -12.31
CA ALA A 104 52.72 -23.81 -12.49
C ALA A 104 52.65 -22.36 -13.03
N PRO A 105 51.88 -22.07 -14.09
CA PRO A 105 51.71 -20.68 -14.52
C PRO A 105 51.02 -19.90 -13.40
N ALA A 106 51.74 -18.99 -12.77
CA ALA A 106 51.19 -18.02 -11.85
C ALA A 106 50.18 -17.15 -12.62
N LEU A 107 48.89 -17.46 -12.47
CA LEU A 107 47.82 -16.59 -12.96
C LEU A 107 47.81 -15.33 -12.11
N ASP A 108 48.48 -14.29 -12.61
CA ASP A 108 48.36 -12.94 -12.09
C ASP A 108 46.89 -12.51 -12.19
N ARG A 109 46.20 -12.51 -11.05
CA ARG A 109 44.84 -11.98 -10.95
C ARG A 109 44.94 -10.47 -11.08
N GLY A 110 45.04 -9.99 -12.32
CA GLY A 110 45.01 -8.58 -12.66
C GLY A 110 43.84 -7.91 -11.94
N GLY A 111 44.18 -7.04 -10.99
CA GLY A 111 43.20 -6.26 -10.24
C GLY A 111 42.47 -5.32 -11.20
N TYR A 112 41.24 -5.66 -11.56
CA TYR A 112 40.36 -4.72 -12.25
C TYR A 112 39.85 -3.71 -11.21
N THR A 113 40.14 -2.44 -11.41
CA THR A 113 39.51 -1.37 -10.64
C THR A 113 38.24 -0.97 -11.39
N VAL A 114 37.08 -1.38 -10.86
CA VAL A 114 35.82 -0.79 -11.29
C VAL A 114 35.83 0.66 -10.84
N TYR A 115 35.71 1.60 -11.79
CA TYR A 115 35.51 3.01 -11.49
C TYR A 115 34.16 3.17 -10.80
N VAL A 116 34.12 3.00 -9.48
CA VAL A 116 32.97 3.39 -8.66
C VAL A 116 33.00 4.91 -8.65
N LYS A 117 32.17 5.54 -9.49
CA LYS A 117 31.91 6.98 -9.37
C LYS A 117 31.64 7.26 -7.89
N PRO A 118 32.43 8.09 -7.20
CA PRO A 118 32.23 8.34 -5.79
C PRO A 118 30.76 8.73 -5.62
N LYS A 119 30.05 7.97 -4.78
CA LYS A 119 28.69 8.30 -4.37
C LYS A 119 28.74 9.77 -3.97
N PRO A 120 27.96 10.66 -4.61
CA PRO A 120 27.95 12.05 -4.23
C PRO A 120 27.76 12.10 -2.71
N PRO A 121 28.55 12.92 -1.99
CA PRO A 121 28.37 13.06 -0.56
C PRO A 121 26.88 13.27 -0.30
N PRO A 122 26.29 12.56 0.67
CA PRO A 122 24.89 12.75 0.98
C PRO A 122 24.64 14.25 1.07
N PRO A 123 23.61 14.79 0.38
CA PRO A 123 23.26 16.19 0.58
C PRO A 123 23.18 16.40 2.09
N PRO A 124 23.71 17.53 2.61
CA PRO A 124 23.64 17.82 4.03
C PRO A 124 22.19 17.56 4.47
N PRO A 125 21.97 16.89 5.62
CA PRO A 125 20.63 16.60 6.09
C PRO A 125 19.86 17.91 6.01
N VAL A 126 18.85 17.95 5.14
CA VAL A 126 17.90 19.05 5.12
C VAL A 126 17.32 19.02 6.51
N THR A 127 17.77 19.96 7.34
CA THR A 127 17.22 20.20 8.65
C THR A 127 15.80 20.66 8.38
N ALA A 128 14.88 19.69 8.30
CA ALA A 128 13.46 19.97 8.33
C ALA A 128 13.24 20.78 9.59
N LYS A 129 13.00 22.07 9.41
CA LYS A 129 12.75 23.02 10.48
C LYS A 129 11.68 22.39 11.37
N PRO A 130 11.93 22.17 12.67
CA PRO A 130 10.95 21.54 13.53
C PRO A 130 9.83 22.56 13.75
N THR A 131 8.80 22.51 12.92
CA THR A 131 7.50 23.07 13.30
C THR A 131 6.95 22.14 14.36
N GLY A 132 7.28 22.47 15.61
CA GLY A 132 7.10 21.64 16.80
C GLY A 132 5.70 21.02 16.87
N SER A 133 5.66 19.70 16.86
CA SER A 133 4.53 18.93 17.38
C SER A 133 4.82 18.66 18.85
N SER A 134 4.19 19.41 19.75
CA SER A 134 4.18 19.15 21.19
C SER A 134 3.34 17.91 21.57
N GLY A 135 3.32 16.90 20.71
CA GLY A 135 2.55 15.67 20.87
C GLY A 135 3.48 14.47 21.08
N TRP A 136 2.97 13.44 21.75
CA TRP A 136 3.72 12.20 21.98
C TRP A 136 4.27 11.63 20.67
N GLN A 137 5.57 11.31 20.67
CA GLN A 137 6.26 10.68 19.55
C GLN A 137 6.44 9.18 19.84
N PRO A 138 6.15 8.31 18.87
CA PRO A 138 6.36 6.88 19.02
C PRO A 138 7.86 6.53 19.02
N PRO A 139 8.26 5.49 19.75
CA PRO A 139 9.62 4.97 19.65
C PRO A 139 9.85 4.31 18.29
N PHE A 140 11.12 4.30 17.85
CA PHE A 140 11.52 3.57 16.65
C PHE A 140 11.35 2.06 16.82
N VAL A 141 10.93 1.40 15.74
CA VAL A 141 10.89 -0.06 15.63
C VAL A 141 11.66 -0.46 14.38
N THR A 142 12.54 -1.46 14.51
CA THR A 142 13.25 -2.02 13.36
C THR A 142 12.24 -2.81 12.52
N PRO A 143 12.07 -2.51 11.22
CA PRO A 143 11.12 -3.24 10.39
C PRO A 143 11.64 -4.63 10.01
N ASP A 144 10.75 -5.62 10.00
CA ASP A 144 11.09 -6.97 9.57
C ASP A 144 11.45 -7.01 8.07
N PRO A 145 12.53 -7.68 7.66
CA PRO A 145 12.90 -7.81 6.25
C PRO A 145 11.76 -8.38 5.40
N GLY A 146 11.57 -7.83 4.21
CA GLY A 146 10.50 -8.25 3.28
C GLY A 146 9.10 -7.73 3.64
N SER A 147 8.92 -7.04 4.77
CA SER A 147 7.64 -6.42 5.12
C SER A 147 7.38 -5.12 4.35
N ALA A 148 6.11 -4.69 4.32
CA ALA A 148 5.75 -3.35 3.84
C ALA A 148 6.46 -2.23 4.62
N GLN A 149 6.72 -2.44 5.92
CA GLN A 149 7.47 -1.51 6.74
C GLN A 149 8.93 -1.39 6.29
N ALA A 150 9.57 -2.49 5.90
CA ALA A 150 10.94 -2.45 5.38
C ALA A 150 11.03 -1.67 4.06
N ILE A 151 10.04 -1.84 3.16
CA ILE A 151 9.93 -1.05 1.93
C ILE A 151 9.80 0.43 2.27
N ALA A 152 8.88 0.77 3.19
CA ALA A 152 8.68 2.15 3.62
C ALA A 152 9.93 2.75 4.26
N TYR A 153 10.66 1.98 5.07
CA TYR A 153 11.89 2.45 5.70
C TYR A 153 12.93 2.88 4.67
N GLN A 154 13.19 2.05 3.64
CA GLN A 154 14.09 2.42 2.54
C GLN A 154 13.61 3.69 1.82
N MET A 155 12.29 3.80 1.59
CA MET A 155 11.69 4.97 0.93
C MET A 155 11.71 6.23 1.78
N VAL A 156 11.65 6.12 3.10
CA VAL A 156 11.78 7.23 4.07
C VAL A 156 13.22 7.73 4.07
N LEU A 157 14.20 6.82 4.19
CA LEU A 157 15.62 7.16 4.11
C LEU A 157 15.98 7.81 2.76
N ALA A 158 15.45 7.28 1.65
CA ALA A 158 15.66 7.86 0.31
C ALA A 158 15.10 9.28 0.16
N ARG A 159 14.16 9.70 1.02
CA ARG A 159 13.62 11.07 1.08
C ARG A 159 14.42 11.99 2.01
N GLY A 160 15.49 11.49 2.64
CA GLY A 160 16.29 12.25 3.60
C GLY A 160 15.65 12.37 4.98
N TRP A 161 14.62 11.56 5.26
CA TRP A 161 14.00 11.48 6.57
C TRP A 161 14.67 10.40 7.43
N GLY A 162 14.79 10.66 8.73
CA GLY A 162 15.43 9.75 9.68
C GLY A 162 14.47 8.80 10.39
N ASP A 163 15.03 8.06 11.35
CA ASP A 163 14.33 7.03 12.13
C ASP A 163 13.15 7.58 12.93
N ASP A 164 13.22 8.84 13.37
CA ASP A 164 12.14 9.56 14.04
C ASP A 164 10.90 9.69 13.13
N GLN A 165 11.11 10.04 11.87
CA GLN A 165 10.05 10.14 10.88
C GLN A 165 9.50 8.77 10.54
N PHE A 166 10.35 7.75 10.45
CA PHE A 166 9.89 6.39 10.25
C PHE A 166 9.03 5.91 11.41
N ALA A 167 9.42 6.17 12.66
CA ALA A 167 8.63 5.82 13.84
C ALA A 167 7.23 6.45 13.80
N CYS A 168 7.14 7.73 13.45
CA CYS A 168 5.86 8.43 13.26
C CYS A 168 5.02 7.79 12.14
N LEU A 169 5.64 7.41 11.03
CA LEU A 169 4.97 6.73 9.92
C LEU A 169 4.40 5.37 10.36
N VAL A 170 5.18 4.59 11.10
CA VAL A 170 4.76 3.29 11.65
C VAL A 170 3.54 3.44 12.53
N ALA A 171 3.57 4.37 13.49
CA ALA A 171 2.41 4.62 14.35
C ALA A 171 1.18 5.07 13.55
N LEU A 172 1.39 5.97 12.58
CA LEU A 172 0.33 6.50 11.73
C LEU A 172 -0.35 5.38 10.94
N TRP A 173 0.38 4.64 10.10
CA TRP A 173 -0.22 3.61 9.25
C TRP A 173 -0.63 2.34 10.01
N ASN A 174 -0.10 2.11 11.22
CA ASN A 174 -0.67 1.14 12.15
C ASN A 174 -2.12 1.50 12.51
N LYS A 175 -2.39 2.77 12.85
CA LYS A 175 -3.75 3.25 13.17
C LYS A 175 -4.70 3.19 11.97
N GLU A 176 -4.18 3.43 10.77
CA GLU A 176 -4.99 3.46 9.55
C GLU A 176 -5.40 2.06 9.07
N SER A 177 -4.43 1.15 8.94
CA SER A 177 -4.65 -0.14 8.26
C SER A 177 -4.01 -1.34 8.95
N GLY A 178 -3.10 -1.11 9.89
CA GLY A 178 -2.19 -2.14 10.39
C GLY A 178 -1.22 -2.61 9.30
N TRP A 179 -0.81 -1.71 8.38
CA TRP A 179 0.09 -2.00 7.26
C TRP A 179 -0.42 -3.02 6.23
N ARG A 180 -1.73 -3.28 6.19
CA ARG A 180 -2.33 -4.23 5.24
C ARG A 180 -2.61 -3.55 3.89
N VAL A 181 -2.03 -4.11 2.83
CA VAL A 181 -2.21 -3.66 1.43
C VAL A 181 -3.66 -3.74 0.97
N ASN A 182 -4.41 -4.73 1.45
CA ASN A 182 -5.81 -4.98 1.11
C ASN A 182 -6.79 -4.43 2.16
N ALA A 183 -6.37 -3.50 3.02
CA ALA A 183 -7.26 -2.91 4.01
C ALA A 183 -8.34 -2.06 3.34
N LEU A 184 -9.57 -2.57 3.29
CA LEU A 184 -10.75 -1.82 2.85
C LEU A 184 -11.61 -1.43 4.04
N ASN A 185 -11.84 -0.13 4.22
CA ASN A 185 -12.88 0.37 5.09
C ASN A 185 -14.22 0.37 4.32
N ARG A 186 -15.12 -0.54 4.67
CA ARG A 186 -16.40 -0.73 3.94
C ARG A 186 -17.35 0.47 4.04
N SER A 187 -17.30 1.25 5.11
CA SER A 187 -18.22 2.38 5.28
C SER A 187 -17.75 3.62 4.51
N SER A 188 -16.45 3.88 4.47
CA SER A 188 -15.89 5.06 3.78
C SER A 188 -15.39 4.78 2.36
N GLY A 189 -15.01 3.54 2.05
CA GLY A 189 -14.33 3.18 0.81
C GLY A 189 -12.82 3.49 0.81
N ALA A 190 -12.24 3.84 1.96
CA ALA A 190 -10.79 4.04 2.08
C ALA A 190 -10.04 2.72 1.88
N TYR A 191 -8.91 2.77 1.17
CA TYR A 191 -8.19 1.57 0.76
C TYR A 191 -6.68 1.61 1.03
N GLY A 192 -6.13 0.45 1.37
CA GLY A 192 -4.70 0.16 1.41
C GLY A 192 -3.98 0.67 2.65
N ILE A 193 -2.65 0.57 2.63
CA ILE A 193 -1.77 0.98 3.73
C ILE A 193 -2.08 2.41 4.20
N PRO A 194 -2.14 3.43 3.31
CA PRO A 194 -2.38 4.80 3.73
C PRO A 194 -3.87 5.13 3.95
N GLN A 195 -4.80 4.20 3.70
CA GLN A 195 -6.25 4.45 3.69
C GLN A 195 -6.66 5.60 2.75
N ALA A 196 -6.23 5.53 1.48
CA ALA A 196 -6.53 6.54 0.48
C ALA A 196 -8.02 6.59 0.11
N LEU A 197 -8.58 7.80 -0.06
CA LEU A 197 -9.99 8.02 -0.40
C LEU A 197 -10.18 8.92 -1.65
N PRO A 198 -10.71 8.39 -2.77
CA PRO A 198 -10.82 6.96 -3.09
C PRO A 198 -9.44 6.31 -3.30
N GLY A 199 -9.37 4.98 -3.12
CA GLY A 199 -8.14 4.20 -3.31
C GLY A 199 -7.50 4.38 -4.69
N SER A 200 -8.32 4.58 -5.73
CA SER A 200 -7.88 4.78 -7.11
C SER A 200 -6.95 5.98 -7.33
N LYS A 201 -6.88 6.93 -6.38
CA LYS A 201 -5.86 8.00 -6.43
C LYS A 201 -4.43 7.46 -6.43
N MET A 202 -4.22 6.29 -5.82
CA MET A 202 -2.91 5.62 -5.80
C MET A 202 -2.46 5.15 -7.18
N ALA A 203 -3.35 5.10 -8.18
CA ALA A 203 -3.00 4.78 -9.57
C ALA A 203 -1.98 5.74 -10.17
N THR A 204 -1.88 6.96 -9.63
CA THR A 204 -0.85 7.95 -10.03
C THR A 204 0.57 7.53 -9.66
N ALA A 205 0.74 6.63 -8.70
CA ALA A 205 2.04 6.06 -8.34
C ALA A 205 2.35 4.75 -9.08
N GLY A 206 1.34 4.07 -9.63
CA GLY A 206 1.50 2.80 -10.33
C GLY A 206 0.15 2.14 -10.63
N ALA A 207 0.06 1.43 -11.76
CA ALA A 207 -1.17 0.74 -12.16
C ALA A 207 -1.55 -0.44 -11.24
N ASP A 208 -0.57 -0.98 -10.51
CA ASP A 208 -0.65 -2.08 -9.55
C ASP A 208 -1.03 -1.63 -8.13
N TRP A 209 -1.55 -0.41 -7.97
CA TRP A 209 -1.82 0.22 -6.67
C TRP A 209 -2.69 -0.59 -5.72
N GLU A 210 -3.57 -1.44 -6.25
CA GLU A 210 -4.48 -2.22 -5.43
C GLU A 210 -3.74 -3.35 -4.67
N THR A 211 -2.69 -3.92 -5.25
CA THR A 211 -2.02 -5.11 -4.69
C THR A 211 -0.56 -4.88 -4.31
N SER A 212 0.03 -3.74 -4.68
CA SER A 212 1.43 -3.43 -4.47
C SER A 212 1.66 -2.53 -3.26
N ALA A 213 2.30 -3.07 -2.21
CA ALA A 213 2.72 -2.28 -1.06
C ALA A 213 3.63 -1.12 -1.46
N ALA A 214 4.58 -1.36 -2.37
CA ALA A 214 5.52 -0.34 -2.84
C ALA A 214 4.79 0.84 -3.50
N THR A 215 3.78 0.57 -4.34
CA THR A 215 2.98 1.60 -4.99
C THR A 215 2.16 2.40 -3.99
N GLN A 216 1.48 1.72 -3.05
CA GLN A 216 0.70 2.39 -2.00
C GLN A 216 1.57 3.26 -1.08
N ILE A 217 2.74 2.76 -0.69
CA ILE A 217 3.70 3.50 0.14
C ILE A 217 4.24 4.70 -0.63
N THR A 218 4.58 4.55 -1.91
CA THR A 218 5.07 5.65 -2.74
C THR A 218 4.07 6.79 -2.81
N TRP A 219 2.80 6.46 -3.07
CA TRP A 219 1.72 7.43 -3.08
C TRP A 219 1.52 8.07 -1.69
N GLY A 220 1.42 7.26 -0.64
CA GLY A 220 1.17 7.72 0.72
C GLY A 220 2.27 8.65 1.25
N LEU A 221 3.55 8.33 1.00
CA LEU A 221 4.66 9.21 1.36
C LEU A 221 4.65 10.52 0.55
N GLY A 222 4.25 10.48 -0.71
CA GLY A 222 4.05 11.68 -1.53
C GLY A 222 2.95 12.57 -0.97
N TYR A 223 1.81 11.99 -0.58
CA TYR A 223 0.71 12.70 0.06
C TYR A 223 1.13 13.31 1.40
N ILE A 224 1.84 12.56 2.25
CA ILE A 224 2.37 13.05 3.53
C ILE A 224 3.30 14.24 3.32
N SER A 225 4.25 14.13 2.39
CA SER A 225 5.17 15.23 2.08
C SER A 225 4.42 16.48 1.60
N GLY A 226 3.48 16.33 0.66
CA GLY A 226 2.75 17.45 0.08
C GLY A 226 1.80 18.15 1.04
N ARG A 227 1.22 17.43 2.01
CA ARG A 227 0.19 17.99 2.91
C ARG A 227 0.72 18.34 4.30
N TYR A 228 1.67 17.56 4.82
CA TYR A 228 2.15 17.65 6.19
C TYR A 228 3.64 17.96 6.29
N GLY A 229 4.36 17.96 5.16
CA GLY A 229 5.81 18.14 5.11
C GLY A 229 6.57 16.88 5.52
N THR A 230 6.22 16.26 6.65
CA THR A 230 6.91 15.06 7.17
C THR A 230 5.95 14.06 7.82
N PRO A 231 6.36 12.78 7.97
CA PRO A 231 5.57 11.77 8.70
C PRO A 231 5.21 12.18 10.12
N CYS A 232 6.12 12.81 10.87
CA CYS A 232 5.79 13.31 12.21
C CYS A 232 4.82 14.49 12.20
N GLY A 233 4.86 15.34 11.15
CA GLY A 233 3.84 16.36 10.94
C GLY A 233 2.44 15.74 10.75
N ALA A 234 2.35 14.68 9.93
CA ALA A 234 1.12 13.94 9.71
C ALA A 234 0.63 13.23 10.98
N TRP A 235 1.53 12.56 11.72
CA TRP A 235 1.22 11.91 12.99
C TRP A 235 0.69 12.91 14.02
N GLY A 236 1.36 14.05 14.18
CA GLY A 236 0.91 15.11 15.08
C GLY A 236 -0.48 15.64 14.72
N HIS A 237 -0.78 15.78 13.42
CA HIS A 237 -2.11 16.14 12.95
C HIS A 237 -3.15 15.06 13.27
N SER A 238 -2.84 13.79 12.98
CA SER A 238 -3.71 12.63 13.26
C SER A 238 -4.07 12.52 14.74
N GLN A 239 -3.12 12.77 15.64
CA GLN A 239 -3.38 12.77 17.09
C GLN A 239 -4.34 13.88 17.52
N ARG A 240 -4.32 15.04 16.86
CA ARG A 240 -5.20 16.18 17.21
C ARG A 240 -6.57 16.10 16.57
N VAL A 241 -6.66 15.64 15.32
CA VAL A 241 -7.88 15.75 14.49
C VAL A 241 -8.54 14.39 14.24
N GLY A 242 -7.82 13.29 14.50
CA GLY A 242 -8.31 11.93 14.29
C GLY A 242 -8.09 11.39 12.88
N TRP A 243 -7.69 12.24 11.92
CA TRP A 243 -7.37 11.89 10.53
C TRP A 243 -6.10 12.60 10.05
N TYR A 244 -5.57 12.16 8.91
CA TYR A 244 -4.51 12.82 8.14
C TYR A 244 -4.81 12.68 6.63
#